data_AF-A0A7V4EMS9-F1
#
_entry.id   AF-A0A7V4EMS9-F1
#
_cell.length_a   1.000
_cell.length_b   1.000
_cell.length_c   1.000
_cell.angle_alpha   90.00
_cell.angle_beta   90.00
_cell.angle_gamma   90.00
#
_symmetry.space_group_name_H-M   'P 1'
#
loop_
_entity.id
_entity.type
_entity.pdbx_description
1 polymer ?
#
loop_
_entity_poly.entity_id
_entity_poly.type
_entity_poly.pdbx_seq_one_letter_code
_entity_poly.pdbx_strand_id
1 'polypeptide(L)' 'MHLVMGISDRVIVLHHGEKISEGPPRQVAHDPRVVEAYLGEEMENSEEPPC' A
#
# COMPACT_ATOMS: atom_id res chain seq x y z
N MET A 1 -10.20 1.95 -2.28
CA MET A 1 -9.64 2.34 -0.97
C MET A 1 -10.32 3.57 -0.31
N HIS A 2 -11.39 4.15 -0.86
CA HIS A 2 -11.97 5.40 -0.33
C HIS A 2 -12.60 5.31 1.07
N LEU A 3 -13.14 4.14 1.44
CA LEU A 3 -13.83 3.95 2.71
C LEU A 3 -12.87 4.07 3.91
N VAL A 4 -11.81 3.27 3.94
CA VAL A 4 -10.81 3.29 5.02
C VAL A 4 -10.15 4.67 5.17
N MET A 5 -9.86 5.31 4.04
CA MET A 5 -9.24 6.64 4.01
C MET A 5 -10.19 7.77 4.43
N GLY A 6 -11.50 7.57 4.29
CA GLY A 6 -12.51 8.59 4.59
C GLY A 6 -13.10 8.51 6.01
N ILE A 7 -12.96 7.39 6.70
CA ILE A 7 -13.56 7.17 8.04
C ILE A 7 -12.54 7.07 9.17
N SER A 8 -11.26 6.91 8.86
CA SER A 8 -10.23 6.65 9.87
C SER A 8 -9.41 7.90 10.13
N ASP A 9 -9.19 8.25 11.40
CA ASP A 9 -8.25 9.32 11.78
C ASP A 9 -6.80 8.83 11.76
N ARG A 10 -6.59 7.51 11.92
CA ARG A 10 -5.27 6.88 12.00
C ARG A 10 -5.31 5.46 11.45
N VAL A 11 -4.25 5.06 10.77
CA VAL A 11 -4.08 3.75 10.13
C VAL A 11 -2.74 3.17 10.55
N ILE A 12 -2.70 1.85 10.77
CA ILE A 12 -1.48 1.08 11.00
C ILE A 12 -1.39 0.05 9.87
N VAL A 13 -0.21 -0.06 9.23
CA VAL A 13 0.05 -1.04 8.18
C VAL A 13 1.04 -2.06 8.70
N LEU A 14 0.66 -3.33 8.59
CA LEU A 14 1.47 -4.48 8.94
C LEU A 14 1.83 -5.26 7.67
N HIS A 15 3.11 -5.61 7.52
CA HIS A 15 3.61 -6.49 6.46
C HIS A 15 4.35 -7.65 7.13
N HIS A 16 3.96 -8.89 6.85
CA HIS A 16 4.50 -10.10 7.50
C HIS A 16 4.52 -10.05 9.05
N GLY A 17 3.52 -9.40 9.64
CA GLY A 17 3.42 -9.27 11.10
C GLY A 17 4.28 -8.15 11.69
N GLU A 18 5.08 -7.45 10.87
CA GLU A 18 5.84 -6.29 11.29
C GLU A 18 5.14 -4.98 10.92
N LYS A 19 5.20 -3.99 11.81
CA LYS A 19 4.64 -2.67 11.54
C LYS A 19 5.56 -1.87 10.65
N ILE A 20 5.07 -1.51 9.48
CA ILE A 20 5.84 -0.75 8.48
C ILE A 20 5.47 0.74 8.46
N SER A 21 4.23 1.10 8.76
CA SER A 21 3.79 2.50 8.78
C SER A 21 2.61 2.72 9.73
N GLU A 22 2.50 3.94 10.25
CA GLU A 22 1.46 4.36 11.17
C GLU A 22 1.23 5.87 11.11
N GLY A 23 -0.02 6.32 10.97
CA GLY A 23 -0.34 7.74 10.89
C GLY A 23 -1.69 8.03 10.24
N PRO A 24 -1.96 9.30 9.88
CA PRO A 24 -3.14 9.68 9.14
C PRO A 24 -3.24 8.90 7.81
N PRO A 25 -4.44 8.53 7.35
CA PRO A 25 -4.61 7.67 6.18
C PRO A 25 -3.92 8.23 4.93
N ARG A 26 -4.03 9.54 4.69
CA ARG A 26 -3.36 10.22 3.55
C ARG A 26 -1.84 10.09 3.62
N GLN A 27 -1.24 10.20 4.80
CA GLN A 27 0.21 10.10 4.94
C GLN A 27 0.68 8.68 4.73
N VAL A 28 -0.01 7.71 5.33
CA VAL A 28 0.30 6.27 5.22
C VAL A 28 0.14 5.78 3.79
N ALA A 29 -0.86 6.26 3.05
CA ALA A 29 -1.08 5.90 1.65
C ALA A 29 0.05 6.37 0.70
N HIS A 30 0.81 7.39 1.10
CA HIS A 30 1.96 7.88 0.34
C HIS A 30 3.30 7.30 0.84
N ASP A 31 3.30 6.44 1.87
CA ASP A 31 4.51 5.81 2.37
C ASP A 31 5.01 4.78 1.33
N PRO A 32 6.22 4.94 0.78
CA PRO A 32 6.76 4.04 -0.24
C PRO A 32 6.71 2.56 0.18
N ARG A 33 6.95 2.28 1.47
CA ARG A 33 6.93 0.92 2.02
C ARG A 33 5.53 0.31 1.99
N VAL A 34 4.49 1.14 2.14
CA VAL A 34 3.08 0.71 2.06
C VAL A 34 2.68 0.47 0.61
N VAL A 35 3.14 1.33 -0.31
CA VAL A 35 2.89 1.17 -1.75
C VAL A 35 3.53 -0.13 -2.26
N GLU A 36 4.79 -0.36 -1.91
CA GLU A 36 5.53 -1.57 -2.24
C GLU A 36 4.86 -2.83 -1.64
N ALA A 37 4.48 -2.80 -0.36
CA ALA A 37 3.81 -3.93 0.29
C ALA A 37 2.40 -4.22 -0.24
N TYR A 38 1.72 -3.25 -0.87
CA TYR A 38 0.33 -3.40 -1.34
C TYR A 38 0.24 -3.72 -2.83
N LEU A 39 1.17 -3.21 -3.65
CA LEU A 39 1.22 -3.41 -5.11
C LEU A 39 2.27 -4.44 -5.53
N GLY A 40 3.20 -4.81 -4.64
CA GLY A 40 4.36 -5.62 -5.00
C GLY A 40 5.29 -4.91 -6.00
N GLU A 41 6.22 -5.64 -6.60
CA GLU A 41 7.06 -5.17 -7.71
C GLU A 41 6.30 -5.12 -9.05
N GLU A 42 4.96 -4.96 -9.06
CA GLU A 42 4.15 -4.92 -10.29
C GLU A 42 4.27 -3.61 -11.09
N MET A 43 5.48 -3.04 -11.15
CA MET A 43 5.94 -2.22 -12.27
C MET A 43 6.94 -2.96 -13.16
N GLU A 44 7.02 -4.30 -13.05
CA GLU A 44 7.71 -5.20 -13.99
C GLU A 44 6.79 -6.35 -14.44
N ASN A 45 5.53 -6.04 -14.78
CA ASN A 45 4.75 -6.94 -15.62
C ASN A 45 3.78 -6.18 -16.52
N SER A 46 4.33 -5.57 -17.56
CA SER A 46 3.56 -5.16 -18.73
C SER A 46 4.25 -5.69 -19.98
N GLU A 47 4.37 -7.01 -20.11
CA GLU A 47 4.65 -7.69 -21.38
C GLU A 47 4.21 -9.16 -21.33
N GLU A 48 2.96 -9.43 -21.70
CA GLU A 48 2.61 -10.70 -22.34
C GLU A 48 1.95 -10.43 -23.72
N PRO A 49 2.72 -10.53 -24.81
CA PRO A 49 2.22 -10.89 -26.13
C PRO A 49 2.75 -12.29 -26.55
N PRO A 50 2.20 -12.90 -27.63
CA PRO A 50 1.63 -14.25 -27.64
C PRO A 50 2.65 -15.40 -27.83
N CYS A 51 2.20 -16.62 -27.51
CA CYS A 51 2.62 -17.86 -28.16
C CYS A 51 1.41 -18.53 -28.82
#